data_AF-A0A949YDG4-F1
#
_entry.id   AF-A0A949YDG4-F1
#
_cell.length_a   1.000
_cell.length_b   1.000
_cell.length_c   1.000
_cell.angle_alpha   90.00
_cell.angle_beta   90.00
_cell.angle_gamma   90.00
#
_symmetry.space_group_name_H-M   'P 1'
#
loop_
_entity.id
_entity.type
_entity.pdbx_description
1 polymer ?
#
loop_
_entity_poly.entity_id
_entity_poly.type
_entity_poly.pdbx_seq_one_letter_code
_entity_poly.pdbx_strand_id
1 'polypeptide(L)'
;MMEGRCAFCPIGDWAHGEFVKANLKDNVDIGWVSHPGTDGLFIVVADGFTLAKSAPHSADTIRWLKSIGSKEAQEAFNLLKGSSPVRLDVDKGKFGPYQQWAMKSFASDALLLTCVHGGAAPAAYQQALNDAITQFVVDKNADAFCSALVQAAKDSDIAK
;
A
#
# COMPACT_ATOMS: atom_id res chain seq x y z
N MET A 1 -16.25 -5.40 9.06
CA MET A 1 -15.36 -5.17 10.21
C MET A 1 -16.00 -4.19 11.17
N MET A 2 -16.23 -2.93 10.77
CA MET A 2 -16.83 -1.90 11.63
C MET A 2 -18.25 -2.24 12.12
N GLU A 3 -19.03 -3.01 11.35
CA GLU A 3 -20.34 -3.53 11.77
C GLU A 3 -20.27 -4.77 12.68
N GLY A 4 -19.09 -5.19 13.13
CA GLY A 4 -18.91 -6.38 13.97
C GLY A 4 -19.10 -7.73 13.25
N ARG A 5 -19.34 -7.73 11.94
CA ARG A 5 -19.61 -8.96 11.15
C ARG A 5 -18.39 -9.74 10.67
N CYS A 6 -17.18 -9.22 10.84
CA CYS A 6 -15.95 -9.95 10.56
C CYS A 6 -14.85 -9.59 11.57
N ALA A 7 -14.08 -10.59 11.99
CA ALA A 7 -13.00 -10.42 12.96
C ALA A 7 -11.72 -9.85 12.34
N PHE A 8 -11.39 -10.28 11.11
CA PHE A 8 -10.17 -9.86 10.40
C PHE A 8 -10.49 -9.42 8.98
N CYS A 9 -9.68 -8.51 8.45
CA CYS A 9 -9.73 -8.08 7.05
C CYS A 9 -8.29 -7.87 6.56
N PRO A 10 -7.76 -8.73 5.65
CA PRO A 10 -6.44 -8.53 5.07
C PRO A 10 -6.51 -7.41 4.02
N ILE A 11 -6.16 -6.20 4.43
CA ILE A 11 -6.24 -4.99 3.59
C ILE A 11 -5.09 -4.05 3.97
N GLY A 12 -4.66 -3.21 3.03
CA GLY A 12 -3.68 -2.18 3.30
C GLY A 12 -4.18 -1.09 4.24
N ASP A 13 -3.23 -0.24 4.64
CA ASP A 13 -3.38 0.78 5.68
C ASP A 13 -4.40 1.89 5.37
N TRP A 14 -4.82 2.02 4.12
CA TRP A 14 -5.93 2.91 3.73
C TRP A 14 -7.24 2.58 4.46
N ALA A 15 -7.41 1.36 4.96
CA ALA A 15 -8.54 1.03 5.82
C ALA A 15 -8.50 1.78 7.17
N HIS A 16 -7.31 2.11 7.69
CA HIS A 16 -7.16 2.90 8.91
C HIS A 16 -7.76 4.31 8.75
N GLY A 17 -7.61 4.92 7.57
CA GLY A 17 -8.24 6.21 7.26
C GLY A 17 -9.77 6.18 7.39
N GLU A 18 -10.41 5.07 7.00
CA GLU A 18 -11.85 4.90 7.18
C GLU A 18 -12.23 4.74 8.66
N PHE A 19 -11.39 4.09 9.49
CA PHE A 19 -11.61 4.00 10.93
C PHE A 19 -11.46 5.34 11.63
N VAL A 20 -10.45 6.14 11.26
CA VAL A 20 -10.26 7.51 11.74
C VAL A 20 -11.49 8.36 11.40
N LYS A 21 -11.97 8.28 10.16
CA LYS A 21 -13.18 9.00 9.70
C LYS A 21 -14.44 8.59 10.48
N ALA A 22 -14.53 7.31 10.87
CA ALA A 22 -15.62 6.78 11.68
C ALA A 22 -15.45 7.07 13.19
N ASN A 23 -14.39 7.78 13.60
CA ASN A 23 -14.03 8.07 15.00
C ASN A 23 -13.80 6.81 15.86
N LEU A 24 -13.35 5.71 15.24
CA LEU A 24 -12.96 4.50 15.97
C LEU A 24 -11.58 4.68 16.60
N LYS A 25 -11.38 4.12 17.79
CA LYS A 25 -10.16 4.27 18.58
C LYS A 25 -9.24 3.07 18.44
N ASP A 26 -7.98 3.34 18.10
CA ASP A 26 -6.88 2.38 18.13
C ASP A 26 -6.81 1.64 19.47
N ASN A 27 -6.62 0.32 19.42
CA ASN A 27 -6.53 -0.59 20.58
C ASN A 27 -7.78 -0.65 21.49
N VAL A 28 -8.90 -0.05 21.06
CA VAL A 28 -10.20 -0.15 21.75
C VAL A 28 -11.23 -0.74 20.80
N ASP A 29 -11.46 -0.06 19.67
CA ASP A 29 -12.45 -0.46 18.66
C ASP A 29 -11.80 -1.24 17.51
N ILE A 30 -10.56 -0.90 17.17
CA ILE A 30 -9.79 -1.51 16.08
C ILE A 30 -8.36 -1.84 16.52
N GLY A 31 -7.84 -2.93 15.98
CA GLY A 31 -6.46 -3.36 16.15
C GLY A 31 -5.86 -3.82 14.82
N TRP A 32 -4.56 -4.06 14.82
CA TRP A 32 -3.80 -4.50 13.65
C TRP A 32 -2.71 -5.47 14.07
N VAL A 33 -2.34 -6.32 13.14
CA VAL A 33 -1.21 -7.25 13.23
C VAL A 33 -0.62 -7.41 11.84
N SER A 34 0.64 -7.85 11.76
CA SER A 34 1.21 -8.36 10.52
C SER A 34 0.36 -9.52 9.98
N HIS A 35 0.32 -9.69 8.67
CA HIS A 35 -0.31 -10.88 8.10
C HIS A 35 0.44 -12.13 8.60
N PRO A 36 -0.25 -13.25 8.91
CA PRO A 36 0.43 -14.44 9.42
C PRO A 36 1.59 -14.88 8.53
N GLY A 37 2.77 -15.05 9.13
CA GLY A 37 3.99 -15.46 8.43
C GLY A 37 4.78 -14.32 7.77
N THR A 38 4.40 -13.06 7.94
CA THR A 38 5.09 -11.89 7.36
C THR A 38 5.79 -11.00 8.38
N ASP A 39 6.06 -11.51 9.58
CA ASP A 39 6.78 -10.75 10.60
C ASP A 39 8.19 -10.36 10.12
N GLY A 40 8.57 -9.10 10.33
CA GLY A 40 9.85 -8.55 9.85
C GLY A 40 9.86 -8.22 8.36
N LEU A 41 8.71 -8.25 7.67
CA LEU A 41 8.54 -7.81 6.30
C LEU A 41 7.56 -6.63 6.23
N PHE A 42 7.91 -5.61 5.44
CA PHE A 42 7.01 -4.52 5.12
C PHE A 42 6.74 -4.48 3.62
N ILE A 43 5.50 -4.72 3.21
CA ILE A 43 5.08 -4.61 1.81
C ILE A 43 4.77 -3.14 1.50
N VAL A 44 5.64 -2.50 0.74
CA VAL A 44 5.58 -1.07 0.43
C VAL A 44 4.57 -0.80 -0.69
N VAL A 45 3.69 0.16 -0.44
CA VAL A 45 2.87 0.86 -1.43
C VAL A 45 3.22 2.34 -1.33
N ALA A 46 3.49 2.99 -2.47
CA ALA A 46 3.79 4.42 -2.50
C ALA A 46 2.93 5.12 -3.56
N ASP A 47 2.12 6.08 -3.11
CA ASP A 47 1.33 6.93 -4.01
C ASP A 47 2.21 8.05 -4.55
N GLY A 48 2.37 8.10 -5.88
CA GLY A 48 3.22 9.07 -6.57
C GLY A 48 2.44 9.99 -7.49
N PHE A 49 2.76 11.29 -7.47
CA PHE A 49 2.27 12.27 -8.44
C PHE A 49 3.40 12.68 -9.38
N THR A 50 3.15 12.66 -10.69
CA THR A 50 4.17 12.92 -11.71
C THR A 50 3.91 14.21 -12.48
N LEU A 51 4.97 14.78 -13.04
CA LEU A 51 4.89 15.85 -14.03
C LEU A 51 5.10 15.24 -15.42
N ALA A 52 4.04 15.24 -16.24
CA ALA A 52 4.16 14.85 -17.64
C ALA A 52 5.05 15.84 -18.42
N LYS A 53 5.89 15.31 -19.32
CA LYS A 53 6.89 16.10 -20.08
C LYS A 53 6.28 17.30 -20.85
N SER A 54 5.04 17.17 -21.31
CA SER A 54 4.34 18.18 -22.11
C SER A 54 3.16 18.80 -21.37
N ALA A 55 3.18 18.82 -20.03
CA ALA A 55 2.09 19.41 -19.25
C ALA A 55 1.92 20.91 -19.58
N PRO A 56 0.69 21.37 -19.90
CA PRO A 56 0.45 22.77 -20.32
C PRO A 56 0.73 23.79 -19.21
N HIS A 57 0.72 23.35 -17.95
CA HIS A 57 0.95 24.19 -16.76
C HIS A 57 2.07 23.64 -15.88
N SER A 58 3.22 23.29 -16.49
CA SER A 58 4.34 22.64 -15.79
C SER A 58 4.82 23.40 -14.55
N ALA A 59 4.86 24.73 -14.59
CA ALA A 59 5.26 25.55 -13.44
C ALA A 59 4.28 25.42 -12.26
N ASP A 60 2.97 25.38 -12.52
CA ASP A 60 1.96 25.15 -11.48
C ASP A 60 2.00 23.74 -10.94
N THR A 61 2.19 22.73 -11.81
CA THR A 61 2.40 21.36 -11.37
C THR A 61 3.61 21.24 -10.45
N ILE A 62 4.73 21.90 -10.75
CA ILE A 62 5.90 21.90 -9.85
C ILE A 62 5.57 22.57 -8.51
N ARG A 63 4.84 23.68 -8.51
CA ARG A 63 4.39 24.32 -7.26
C ARG A 63 3.52 23.38 -6.42
N TRP A 64 2.58 22.69 -7.06
CA TRP A 64 1.72 21.69 -6.42
C TRP A 64 2.54 20.52 -5.86
N LEU A 65 3.45 19.94 -6.65
CA LEU A 65 4.32 18.83 -6.21
C LEU A 65 5.17 19.23 -4.99
N LYS A 66 5.72 20.45 -4.98
CA LYS A 66 6.42 20.98 -3.80
C LYS A 66 5.51 21.13 -2.59
N SER A 67 4.28 21.59 -2.79
CA SER A 67 3.29 21.74 -1.73
C SER A 67 2.95 20.40 -1.09
N ILE A 68 2.58 19.39 -1.89
CA ILE A 68 2.22 18.06 -1.36
C ILE A 68 3.41 17.27 -0.81
N GLY A 69 4.63 17.59 -1.26
CA GLY A 69 5.88 17.03 -0.75
C GLY A 69 6.43 17.72 0.50
N SER A 70 5.77 18.79 0.97
CA SER A 70 6.16 19.49 2.20
C SER A 70 5.92 18.64 3.44
N LYS A 71 6.65 18.95 4.53
CA LYS A 71 6.44 18.28 5.83
C LYS A 71 5.03 18.52 6.32
N GLU A 72 4.55 19.75 6.23
CA GLU A 72 3.24 20.18 6.70
C GLU A 72 2.12 19.44 5.96
N ALA A 73 2.21 19.32 4.64
CA ALA A 73 1.22 18.59 3.85
C ALA A 73 1.25 17.09 4.13
N GLN A 74 2.44 16.49 4.25
CA GLN A 74 2.59 15.07 4.57
C GLN A 74 2.00 14.76 5.96
N GLU A 75 2.25 15.61 6.96
CA GLU A 75 1.64 15.45 8.28
C GLU A 75 0.11 15.56 8.22
N ALA A 76 -0.42 16.61 7.57
CA ALA A 76 -1.87 16.80 7.49
C ALA A 76 -2.59 15.70 6.70
N PHE A 77 -2.01 15.28 5.57
CA PHE A 77 -2.64 14.30 4.67
C PHE A 77 -2.62 12.89 5.26
N ASN A 78 -1.46 12.42 5.74
CA ASN A 78 -1.30 11.04 6.17
C ASN A 78 -2.13 10.73 7.42
N LEU A 79 -2.33 11.70 8.32
CA LEU A 79 -3.24 11.55 9.47
C LEU A 79 -4.67 11.18 9.07
N LEU A 80 -5.16 11.73 7.95
CA LEU A 80 -6.51 11.46 7.45
C LEU A 80 -6.56 10.23 6.55
N LYS A 81 -5.51 10.01 5.76
CA LYS A 81 -5.44 8.90 4.80
C LYS A 81 -5.24 7.54 5.48
N GLY A 82 -4.69 7.51 6.70
CA GLY A 82 -4.32 6.29 7.43
C GLY A 82 -2.93 5.76 7.10
N SER A 83 -2.27 6.30 6.06
CA SER A 83 -0.93 5.91 5.65
C SER A 83 0.17 6.49 6.55
N SER A 84 1.38 5.94 6.45
CA SER A 84 2.58 6.56 7.02
C SER A 84 3.16 7.59 6.05
N PRO A 85 3.67 8.74 6.54
CA PRO A 85 4.35 9.71 5.69
C PRO A 85 5.67 9.15 5.16
N VAL A 86 5.97 9.46 3.89
CA VAL A 86 7.25 9.07 3.25
C VAL A 86 8.44 9.92 3.72
N ARG A 87 8.17 11.08 4.33
CA ARG A 87 9.18 11.96 4.89
C ARG A 87 9.64 11.47 6.26
N LEU A 88 10.96 11.44 6.47
CA LEU A 88 11.56 10.99 7.72
C LEU A 88 11.64 12.08 8.81
N ASP A 89 11.44 13.34 8.43
CA ASP A 89 11.57 14.52 9.30
C ASP A 89 10.22 15.03 9.86
N VAL A 90 9.14 14.27 9.69
CA VAL A 90 7.83 14.55 10.29
C VAL A 90 7.87 14.46 11.80
N ASP A 91 6.97 15.18 12.46
CA ASP A 91 6.70 15.01 13.89
C ASP A 91 5.87 13.74 14.11
N LYS A 92 6.55 12.64 14.45
CA LYS A 92 5.93 11.34 14.72
C LYS A 92 4.92 11.39 15.87
N GLY A 93 5.03 12.36 16.78
CA GLY A 93 4.11 12.54 17.92
C GLY A 93 2.70 12.96 17.52
N LYS A 94 2.51 13.46 16.28
CA LYS A 94 1.18 13.80 15.74
C LYS A 94 0.35 12.59 15.34
N PHE A 95 0.99 11.44 15.14
CA PHE A 95 0.37 10.26 14.53
C PHE A 95 -0.17 9.28 15.57
N GLY A 96 -1.24 8.59 15.20
CA GLY A 96 -1.86 7.58 16.07
C GLY A 96 -0.99 6.35 16.29
N PRO A 97 -1.31 5.51 17.29
CA PRO A 97 -0.56 4.29 17.60
C PRO A 97 -0.32 3.38 16.39
N TYR A 98 -1.32 3.23 15.50
CA TYR A 98 -1.16 2.45 14.27
C TYR A 98 -0.05 2.98 13.36
N GLN A 99 -0.11 4.27 13.05
CA GLN A 99 0.85 4.90 12.14
C GLN A 99 2.25 4.93 12.73
N GLN A 100 2.39 5.06 14.05
CA GLN A 100 3.69 4.90 14.72
C GLN A 100 4.23 3.47 14.63
N TRP A 101 3.36 2.47 14.75
CA TRP A 101 3.72 1.07 14.51
C TRP A 101 4.18 0.84 13.07
N ALA A 102 3.43 1.35 12.08
CA ALA A 102 3.77 1.25 10.66
C ALA A 102 5.09 1.98 10.33
N MET A 103 5.30 3.20 10.83
CA MET A 103 6.57 3.93 10.67
C MET A 103 7.76 3.21 11.30
N LYS A 104 7.56 2.48 12.41
CA LYS A 104 8.62 1.68 13.03
C LYS A 104 8.93 0.46 12.17
N SER A 105 7.92 -0.30 11.75
CA SER A 105 8.07 -1.48 10.88
C SER A 105 8.75 -1.08 9.57
N PHE A 106 8.33 0.00 8.92
CA PHE A 106 8.99 0.53 7.72
C PHE A 106 10.49 0.85 7.94
N ALA A 107 10.88 1.29 9.13
CA ALA A 107 12.27 1.63 9.43
C ALA A 107 13.14 0.43 9.82
N SER A 108 12.56 -0.67 10.28
CA SER A 108 13.30 -1.84 10.79
C SER A 108 13.22 -3.09 9.93
N ASP A 109 12.16 -3.24 9.14
CA ASP A 109 11.81 -4.49 8.49
C ASP A 109 12.37 -4.56 7.06
N ALA A 110 12.40 -5.77 6.49
CA ALA A 110 12.78 -5.94 5.10
C ALA A 110 11.68 -5.39 4.18
N LEU A 111 12.04 -4.39 3.37
CA LEU A 111 11.10 -3.75 2.44
C LEU A 111 10.91 -4.60 1.18
N LEU A 112 9.67 -4.97 0.90
CA LEU A 112 9.26 -5.66 -0.31
C LEU A 112 8.34 -4.77 -1.13
N LEU A 113 8.51 -4.77 -2.45
CA LEU A 113 7.57 -4.11 -3.34
C LEU A 113 6.41 -5.06 -3.65
N THR A 114 5.21 -4.51 -3.82
CA THR A 114 4.00 -5.28 -4.12
C THR A 114 3.77 -5.48 -5.62
N CYS A 115 3.37 -6.68 -6.04
CA CYS A 115 2.89 -6.91 -7.41
C CYS A 115 1.48 -6.31 -7.62
N VAL A 116 0.63 -6.32 -6.59
CA VAL A 116 -0.79 -5.95 -6.69
C VAL A 116 -1.00 -4.44 -6.76
N HIS A 117 -0.06 -3.65 -6.24
CA HIS A 117 -0.08 -2.18 -6.36
C HIS A 117 1.07 -1.64 -7.23
N GLY A 118 1.59 -2.45 -8.15
CA GLY A 118 2.47 -2.00 -9.24
C GLY A 118 3.91 -1.65 -8.86
N GLY A 119 4.35 -1.97 -7.63
CA GLY A 119 5.71 -1.71 -7.18
C GLY A 119 6.73 -2.73 -7.68
N ALA A 120 6.37 -4.01 -7.71
CA ALA A 120 7.31 -5.11 -7.98
C ALA A 120 7.32 -5.62 -9.41
N ALA A 121 6.28 -5.33 -10.19
CA ALA A 121 6.09 -5.93 -11.51
C ALA A 121 5.46 -4.94 -12.50
N PRO A 122 5.77 -5.04 -13.81
CA PRO A 122 5.10 -4.29 -14.85
C PRO A 122 3.59 -4.56 -14.91
N ALA A 123 2.84 -3.61 -15.46
CA ALA A 123 1.37 -3.70 -15.57
C ALA A 123 0.90 -4.98 -16.29
N ALA A 124 1.64 -5.47 -17.29
CA ALA A 124 1.33 -6.72 -18.00
C ALA A 124 1.32 -7.94 -17.06
N TYR A 125 2.34 -8.07 -16.19
CA TYR A 125 2.39 -9.14 -15.21
C TYR A 125 1.29 -8.99 -14.16
N GLN A 126 1.05 -7.77 -13.67
CA GLN A 126 0.00 -7.49 -12.69
C GLN A 126 -1.39 -7.90 -13.21
N GLN A 127 -1.69 -7.62 -14.49
CA GLN A 127 -2.93 -8.06 -15.12
C GLN A 127 -3.02 -9.59 -15.17
N ALA A 128 -1.96 -10.25 -15.65
CA ALA A 128 -1.93 -11.71 -15.73
C ALA A 128 -2.06 -12.38 -14.34
N LEU A 129 -1.46 -11.80 -13.30
CA LEU A 129 -1.63 -12.22 -11.91
C LEU A 129 -3.10 -12.12 -11.47
N ASN A 130 -3.77 -11.00 -11.74
CA ASN A 130 -5.18 -10.81 -11.38
C ASN A 130 -6.11 -11.78 -12.12
N ASP A 131 -5.85 -12.04 -13.40
CA ASP A 131 -6.62 -13.00 -14.20
C ASP A 131 -6.45 -14.42 -13.65
N ALA A 132 -5.20 -14.81 -13.35
CA ALA A 132 -4.89 -16.10 -12.75
C ALA A 132 -5.54 -16.27 -11.37
N ILE A 133 -5.53 -15.24 -10.51
CA ILE A 133 -6.22 -15.26 -9.21
C ILE A 133 -7.72 -15.44 -9.41
N THR A 134 -8.32 -14.70 -10.35
CA THR A 134 -9.77 -14.77 -10.64
C THR A 134 -10.17 -16.18 -11.06
N GLN A 135 -9.39 -16.80 -11.95
CA GLN A 135 -9.62 -18.17 -12.38
C GLN A 135 -9.43 -19.17 -11.24
N PHE A 136 -8.35 -19.04 -10.46
CA PHE A 136 -8.06 -19.91 -9.32
C PHE A 136 -9.15 -19.86 -8.25
N VAL A 137 -9.77 -18.69 -8.02
CA VAL A 137 -10.88 -18.56 -7.08
C VAL A 137 -12.08 -19.40 -7.50
N VAL A 138 -12.27 -19.64 -8.80
CA VAL A 138 -13.37 -20.46 -9.34
C VAL A 138 -13.01 -21.94 -9.32
N ASP A 139 -11.89 -22.34 -9.92
CA ASP A 139 -11.58 -23.75 -10.18
C ASP A 139 -10.68 -24.42 -9.12
N LYS A 140 -10.01 -23.62 -8.27
CA LYS A 140 -9.05 -24.08 -7.25
C LYS A 140 -7.88 -24.89 -7.81
N ASN A 141 -7.56 -24.75 -9.10
CA ASN A 141 -6.49 -25.50 -9.74
C ASN A 141 -5.12 -24.81 -9.52
N ALA A 142 -4.38 -25.29 -8.51
CA ALA A 142 -3.08 -24.73 -8.15
C ALA A 142 -2.02 -24.90 -9.25
N ASP A 143 -2.02 -26.02 -9.99
CA ASP A 143 -1.05 -26.27 -11.05
C ASP A 143 -1.26 -25.31 -12.23
N ALA A 144 -2.52 -25.08 -12.59
CA ALA A 144 -2.88 -24.09 -13.62
C ALA A 144 -2.50 -22.67 -13.18
N PHE A 145 -2.78 -22.31 -11.93
CA PHE A 145 -2.40 -21.02 -11.36
C PHE A 145 -0.88 -20.80 -11.41
N CYS A 146 -0.09 -21.74 -10.90
CA CYS A 146 1.37 -21.67 -10.92
C CYS A 146 1.91 -21.59 -12.35
N SER A 147 1.37 -22.40 -13.28
CA SER A 147 1.78 -22.39 -14.69
C SER A 147 1.52 -21.04 -15.34
N ALA A 148 0.37 -20.41 -15.06
CA ALA A 148 0.03 -19.09 -15.56
C ALA A 148 1.01 -18.01 -15.05
N LEU A 149 1.38 -18.06 -13.76
CA LEU A 149 2.34 -17.09 -13.20
C LEU A 149 3.75 -17.24 -13.76
N VAL A 150 4.21 -18.49 -13.98
CA VAL A 150 5.51 -18.75 -14.62
C VAL A 150 5.52 -18.22 -16.05
N GLN A 151 4.42 -18.43 -16.79
CA GLN A 151 4.31 -17.91 -18.15
C GLN A 151 4.30 -16.37 -18.16
N ALA A 152 3.50 -15.75 -17.29
CA ALA A 152 3.44 -14.30 -17.15
C ALA A 152 4.81 -13.69 -16.82
N ALA A 153 5.60 -14.35 -15.98
CA ALA A 153 6.95 -13.89 -15.63
C ALA A 153 7.90 -13.90 -16.82
N LYS A 154 7.78 -14.90 -17.73
CA LYS A 154 8.55 -14.95 -18.98
C LYS A 154 8.11 -13.86 -19.94
N ASP A 155 6.80 -13.70 -20.13
CA ASP A 155 6.23 -12.73 -21.07
C ASP A 155 6.51 -11.28 -20.65
N SER A 156 6.71 -11.05 -19.36
CA SER A 156 6.99 -9.73 -18.78
C SER A 156 8.47 -9.46 -18.48
N ASP A 157 9.39 -10.35 -18.91
CA ASP A 157 10.84 -10.25 -18.68
C ASP A 157 11.24 -10.09 -17.19
N ILE A 158 10.47 -10.71 -16.29
CA ILE A 158 10.74 -10.74 -14.85
C ILE A 158 11.60 -11.97 -14.49
N ALA A 159 11.39 -13.08 -15.19
CA ALA A 159 12.16 -14.30 -15.01
C ALA A 159 13.48 -14.23 -15.81
N LYS A 160 14.58 -13.84 -15.14
CA LYS A 160 15.95 -14.10 -15.61
C LYS A 160 16.52 -15.34 -14.96
#